data_AF-A0AAD5SNA1-F1
#
_entry.id   AF-A0AAD5SNA1-F1
#
_cell.length_a   1.000
_cell.length_b   1.000
_cell.length_c   1.000
_cell.angle_alpha   90.00
_cell.angle_beta   90.00
_cell.angle_gamma   90.00
#
_symmetry.space_group_name_H-M   'P 1'
#
loop_
_entity.id
_entity.type
_entity.pdbx_description
1 polymer ?
#
loop_
_entity_poly.entity_id
_entity_poly.type
_entity_poly.pdbx_seq_one_letter_code
_entity_poly.pdbx_strand_id
1 'polypeptide(L)'
;MEGRMELGVFGELADGEVVTIHHDRDAVRSAVVPNWAPVLDFQLADVHGDACDALFVTSNRVPYGKVREIRGGLEAVVTSSSPDFDGVNGMWSIKYRPEDDFDSFLAVAFVSETKLMYLGGGELEDISEASGFDTEERAIVVGAVHMPGFLVQIHRRAVVVAHPIVPAESVGAPEATRWRAPLNTSIAAAGVIGNFVVIALSPINTLYLLGLVPGTYG
;
A
#
# COMPACT_ATOMS: atom_id res chain seq x y z
N MET A 1 -37.42 3.52 3.22
CA MET A 1 -36.40 4.58 3.11
C MET A 1 -36.67 5.56 4.23
N GLU A 2 -36.05 5.36 5.40
CA GLU A 2 -36.18 6.30 6.51
C GLU A 2 -35.51 7.61 6.12
N GLY A 3 -36.24 8.72 6.28
CA GLY A 3 -35.77 10.04 5.88
C GLY A 3 -34.63 10.49 6.79
N ARG A 4 -33.42 10.52 6.26
CA ARG A 4 -32.26 11.19 6.86
C ARG A 4 -32.23 12.63 6.35
N MET A 5 -32.19 13.60 7.27
CA MET A 5 -31.99 15.00 6.93
C MET A 5 -30.58 15.43 7.33
N GLU A 6 -29.92 16.22 6.48
CA GLU A 6 -28.63 16.83 6.78
C GLU A 6 -28.80 18.35 6.89
N LEU A 7 -28.25 18.93 7.95
CA LEU A 7 -28.26 20.37 8.23
C LEU A 7 -26.82 20.88 8.29
N GLY A 8 -26.49 21.84 7.43
CA GLY A 8 -25.23 22.58 7.52
C GLY A 8 -25.37 23.81 8.41
N VAL A 9 -24.58 23.90 9.47
CA VAL A 9 -24.49 25.06 10.36
C VAL A 9 -23.14 25.73 10.11
N PHE A 10 -23.17 26.96 9.61
CA PHE A 10 -21.97 27.73 9.27
C PHE A 10 -21.99 29.08 9.99
N GLY A 11 -20.83 29.53 10.45
CA GLY A 11 -20.67 30.81 11.10
C GLY A 11 -19.37 31.48 10.69
N GLU A 12 -19.32 32.80 10.80
CA GLU A 12 -18.16 33.60 10.37
C GLU A 12 -16.94 33.44 11.30
N LEU A 13 -17.16 33.12 12.58
CA LEU A 13 -16.14 33.16 13.63
C LEU A 13 -15.92 31.81 14.33
N ALA A 14 -16.38 30.72 13.71
CA ALA A 14 -16.26 29.36 14.22
C ALA A 14 -16.20 28.36 13.04
N ASP A 15 -15.77 27.13 13.32
CA ASP A 15 -15.90 26.03 12.36
C ASP A 15 -17.37 25.80 12.04
N GLY A 16 -17.65 25.49 10.77
CA GLY A 16 -18.93 24.95 10.37
C GLY A 16 -19.07 23.50 10.80
N GLU A 17 -20.29 23.01 10.76
CA GLU A 17 -20.60 21.62 11.03
C GLU A 17 -21.74 21.13 10.15
N VAL A 18 -21.68 19.84 9.80
CA VAL A 18 -22.80 19.12 9.23
C VAL A 18 -23.39 18.28 10.34
N VAL A 19 -24.71 18.39 10.51
CA VAL A 19 -25.47 17.68 11.52
C VAL A 19 -26.45 16.77 10.81
N THR A 20 -26.40 15.48 11.13
CA THR A 20 -27.37 14.48 10.67
C THR A 20 -28.50 14.41 11.69
N ILE A 21 -29.73 14.59 11.22
CA ILE A 21 -30.93 14.53 12.03
C ILE A 21 -31.66 13.22 11.69
N HIS A 22 -31.78 12.36 12.70
CA HIS A 22 -32.48 11.09 12.62
C HIS A 22 -33.98 11.27 12.91
N HIS A 23 -34.80 10.28 12.52
CA HIS A 23 -36.26 10.34 12.62
C HIS A 23 -36.78 10.39 14.08
N ASP A 24 -36.00 9.84 15.00
CA ASP A 24 -36.19 9.91 16.46
C ASP A 24 -35.85 11.29 17.07
N ARG A 25 -35.46 12.26 16.23
CA ARG A 25 -35.01 13.62 16.58
C ARG A 25 -33.63 13.67 17.23
N ASP A 26 -32.85 12.60 17.15
CA ASP A 26 -31.45 12.67 17.53
C ASP A 26 -30.65 13.41 16.45
N ALA A 27 -29.94 14.46 16.89
CA ALA A 27 -29.08 15.27 16.04
C ALA A 27 -27.62 14.92 16.38
N VAL A 28 -26.93 14.32 15.41
CA VAL A 28 -25.54 13.90 15.55
C VAL A 28 -24.67 14.71 14.60
N ARG A 29 -23.61 15.31 15.12
CA ARG A 29 -22.60 15.98 14.30
C ARG A 29 -21.91 14.95 13.41
N SER A 30 -22.09 15.06 12.10
CA SER A 30 -21.53 14.11 11.13
C SER A 30 -20.22 14.59 10.52
N ALA A 31 -19.99 15.90 10.42
CA ALA A 31 -18.73 16.44 9.92
C ALA A 31 -18.42 17.83 10.48
N VAL A 32 -17.15 18.21 10.40
CA VAL A 32 -16.65 19.55 10.72
C VAL A 32 -16.13 20.19 9.44
N VAL A 33 -16.52 21.43 9.19
CA VAL A 33 -15.98 22.22 8.09
C VAL A 33 -15.07 23.29 8.69
N PRO A 34 -13.74 23.17 8.53
CA PRO A 34 -12.80 24.09 9.14
C PRO A 34 -12.99 25.51 8.58
N ASN A 35 -13.00 26.49 9.48
CA ASN A 35 -13.00 27.91 9.15
C ASN A 35 -11.75 28.58 9.75
N TRP A 36 -10.91 29.17 8.91
CA TRP A 36 -9.72 29.89 9.35
C TRP A 36 -9.97 31.37 9.65
N ALA A 37 -11.18 31.88 9.40
CA ALA A 37 -11.54 33.26 9.64
C ALA A 37 -12.07 33.49 11.07
N PRO A 38 -11.86 34.69 11.64
CA PRO A 38 -10.86 35.66 11.22
C PRO A 38 -9.48 35.16 11.64
N VAL A 39 -8.46 35.34 10.79
CA VAL A 39 -7.06 35.18 11.22
C VAL A 39 -6.69 36.43 12.01
N LEU A 40 -6.36 36.27 13.29
CA LEU A 40 -6.02 37.36 14.20
C LEU A 40 -4.53 37.69 14.16
N ASP A 41 -3.70 36.66 14.08
CA ASP A 41 -2.24 36.75 13.97
C ASP A 41 -1.68 35.45 13.36
N PHE A 42 -0.48 35.49 12.81
CA PHE A 42 0.18 34.32 12.23
C PHE A 42 1.70 34.37 12.39
N GLN A 43 2.33 33.19 12.38
CA GLN A 43 3.77 33.04 12.39
C GLN A 43 4.20 31.86 11.50
N LEU A 44 5.26 32.07 10.73
CA LEU A 44 5.97 30.99 10.03
C LEU A 44 7.03 30.41 10.97
N ALA A 45 7.05 29.08 11.12
CA ALA A 45 8.07 28.39 11.89
C ALA A 45 8.25 26.94 11.40
N ASP A 46 9.50 26.50 11.32
CA ASP A 46 9.85 25.08 11.21
C ASP A 46 9.95 24.46 12.61
N VAL A 47 8.79 24.10 13.17
CA VAL A 47 8.71 23.45 14.50
C VAL A 47 9.13 21.98 14.43
N HIS A 48 8.99 21.34 13.26
CA HIS A 48 9.26 19.90 13.08
C HIS A 48 10.70 19.60 12.66
N GLY A 49 11.45 20.60 12.19
CA GLY A 49 12.82 20.42 11.69
C GLY A 49 12.87 19.77 10.30
N ASP A 50 11.75 19.82 9.56
CA ASP A 50 11.60 19.18 8.26
C ASP A 50 12.08 20.08 7.11
N ALA A 51 12.73 21.21 7.43
CA ALA A 51 13.14 22.25 6.49
C ALA A 51 11.97 22.82 5.66
N CYS A 52 10.75 22.74 6.21
CA CYS A 52 9.52 23.22 5.60
C CYS A 52 8.74 24.03 6.64
N ASP A 53 8.74 25.35 6.49
CA ASP A 53 8.01 26.25 7.40
C ASP A 53 6.50 25.94 7.36
N ALA A 54 5.91 25.75 8.54
CA ALA A 54 4.47 25.69 8.72
C ALA A 54 3.92 27.08 9.10
N LEU A 55 2.72 27.39 8.61
CA LEU A 55 2.00 28.61 8.98
C LEU A 55 1.13 28.34 10.21
N PHE A 56 1.51 28.91 11.35
CA PHE A 56 0.70 28.88 12.56
C PHE A 56 -0.21 30.10 12.59
N VAL A 57 -1.52 29.91 12.72
CA VAL A 57 -2.51 30.98 12.77
C VAL A 57 -3.31 30.93 14.06
N THR A 58 -3.60 32.09 14.62
CA THR A 58 -4.66 32.25 15.62
C THR A 58 -5.95 32.63 14.89
N SER A 59 -7.01 31.82 15.05
CA SER A 59 -8.26 32.00 14.32
C SER A 59 -9.48 31.94 15.25
N ASN A 60 -10.63 32.32 14.69
CA ASN A 60 -11.94 32.31 15.36
C ASN A 60 -12.01 33.33 16.52
N ARG A 61 -13.14 33.35 17.23
CA ARG A 61 -13.35 34.21 18.40
C ARG A 61 -13.95 33.41 19.55
N VAL A 62 -13.76 33.89 20.78
CA VAL A 62 -14.37 33.32 22.01
C VAL A 62 -15.86 32.97 21.78
N PRO A 63 -16.32 31.77 22.18
CA PRO A 63 -15.58 30.70 22.85
C PRO A 63 -14.79 29.75 21.91
N TYR A 64 -14.86 29.97 20.59
CA TYR A 64 -14.36 29.05 19.56
C TYR A 64 -12.92 29.32 19.09
N GLY A 65 -12.16 30.16 19.80
CA GLY A 65 -10.78 30.51 19.44
C GLY A 65 -9.90 29.26 19.25
N LYS A 66 -9.11 29.23 18.18
CA LYS A 66 -8.20 28.11 17.86
C LYS A 66 -6.82 28.62 17.45
N VAL A 67 -5.81 27.81 17.73
CA VAL A 67 -4.51 27.89 17.05
C VAL A 67 -4.48 26.75 16.05
N ARG A 68 -4.08 27.03 14.80
CA ARG A 68 -4.03 26.02 13.73
C ARG A 68 -2.67 26.08 13.05
N GLU A 69 -2.20 24.91 12.65
CA GLU A 69 -1.04 24.75 11.81
C GLU A 69 -1.51 24.47 10.37
N ILE A 70 -0.97 25.19 9.40
CA ILE A 70 -1.21 24.99 7.97
C ILE A 70 0.14 24.62 7.35
N ARG A 71 0.23 23.37 6.89
CA ARG A 71 1.41 22.82 6.23
C ARG A 71 1.13 22.62 4.75
N GLY A 72 2.12 22.87 3.90
CA GLY A 72 2.07 22.42 2.51
C GLY A 72 2.27 20.92 2.43
N GLY A 73 1.32 20.18 1.85
CA GLY A 73 1.42 18.74 1.68
C GLY A 73 0.08 18.03 1.77
N LEU A 74 0.11 16.70 1.63
CA LEU A 74 -1.01 15.83 1.94
C LEU A 74 -0.82 15.28 3.34
N GLU A 75 -1.90 15.25 4.11
CA GLU A 75 -1.90 14.58 5.41
C GLU A 75 -1.81 13.06 5.19
N ALA A 76 -0.72 12.46 5.64
CA ALA A 76 -0.57 11.02 5.73
C ALA A 76 -0.76 10.60 7.19
N VAL A 77 -1.83 9.87 7.46
CA VAL A 77 -2.05 9.27 8.79
C VAL A 77 -1.28 7.97 8.85
N VAL A 78 -0.27 7.91 9.71
CA VAL A 78 0.45 6.67 9.99
C VAL A 78 -0.40 5.84 10.95
N THR A 79 -1.00 4.77 10.43
CA THR A 79 -1.82 3.84 11.21
C THR A 79 -0.99 2.79 11.93
N SER A 80 0.18 2.44 11.39
CA SER A 80 1.12 1.49 11.98
C SER A 80 2.55 1.78 11.53
N SER A 81 3.52 1.40 12.37
CA SER A 81 4.95 1.45 12.06
C SER A 81 5.65 0.27 12.73
N SER A 82 6.50 -0.44 12.00
CA SER A 82 7.36 -1.50 12.56
C SER A 82 8.82 -1.28 12.17
N PRO A 83 9.78 -1.44 13.10
CA PRO A 83 11.22 -1.49 12.79
C PRO A 83 11.61 -2.62 11.83
N ASP A 84 10.78 -3.67 11.71
CA ASP A 84 11.05 -4.82 10.84
C ASP A 84 11.12 -4.44 9.35
N PHE A 85 10.62 -3.26 8.98
CA PHE A 85 10.67 -2.72 7.62
C PHE A 85 11.81 -1.72 7.39
N ASP A 86 12.71 -1.53 8.36
CA ASP A 86 13.87 -0.67 8.15
C ASP A 86 14.78 -1.24 7.04
N GLY A 87 15.17 -0.39 6.09
CA GLY A 87 15.98 -0.79 4.93
C GLY A 87 15.22 -1.50 3.79
N VAL A 88 13.87 -1.55 3.81
CA VAL A 88 13.06 -1.99 2.67
C VAL A 88 13.33 -1.08 1.46
N ASN A 89 13.58 -1.70 0.30
CA ASN A 89 13.89 -1.02 -0.96
C ASN A 89 12.95 -1.37 -2.11
N GLY A 90 11.91 -2.17 -1.83
CA GLY A 90 10.85 -2.54 -2.74
C GLY A 90 9.68 -3.10 -1.93
N MET A 91 8.46 -2.71 -2.30
CA MET A 91 7.25 -3.12 -1.59
C MET A 91 6.10 -3.26 -2.59
N TRP A 92 5.35 -4.35 -2.48
CA TRP A 92 4.23 -4.68 -3.35
C TRP A 92 3.07 -5.22 -2.52
N SER A 93 1.91 -4.57 -2.62
CA SER A 93 0.66 -5.13 -2.13
C SER A 93 0.01 -5.96 -3.24
N ILE A 94 -0.47 -7.15 -2.89
CA ILE A 94 -0.83 -8.15 -3.90
C ILE A 94 -2.12 -8.86 -3.46
N LYS A 95 -3.08 -8.96 -4.39
CA LYS A 95 -4.32 -9.72 -4.19
C LYS A 95 -4.10 -11.21 -4.37
N TYR A 96 -4.88 -12.02 -3.66
CA TYR A 96 -4.93 -13.46 -3.90
C TYR A 96 -5.64 -13.78 -5.22
N ARG A 97 -6.78 -13.11 -5.50
CA ARG A 97 -7.46 -13.12 -6.81
C ARG A 97 -7.54 -11.71 -7.39
N PRO A 98 -7.47 -11.56 -8.73
CA PRO A 98 -7.62 -10.25 -9.37
C PRO A 98 -8.92 -9.52 -9.00
N GLU A 99 -9.99 -10.27 -8.71
CA GLU A 99 -11.32 -9.76 -8.38
C GLU A 99 -11.50 -9.42 -6.90
N ASP A 100 -10.54 -9.74 -6.02
CA ASP A 100 -10.69 -9.47 -4.58
C ASP A 100 -10.73 -7.96 -4.31
N ASP A 101 -11.54 -7.52 -3.35
CA ASP A 101 -11.62 -6.11 -2.97
C ASP A 101 -10.35 -5.63 -2.23
N PHE A 102 -9.66 -6.55 -1.56
CA PHE A 102 -8.52 -6.26 -0.69
C PHE A 102 -7.29 -7.09 -1.07
N ASP A 103 -6.12 -6.52 -0.81
CA ASP A 103 -4.85 -7.22 -0.98
C ASP A 103 -4.65 -8.24 0.17
N SER A 104 -4.16 -9.44 -0.17
CA SER A 104 -3.96 -10.54 0.77
C SER A 104 -2.50 -10.73 1.15
N PHE A 105 -1.58 -10.19 0.35
CA PHE A 105 -0.15 -10.33 0.57
C PHE A 105 0.54 -8.97 0.53
N LEU A 106 1.61 -8.88 1.32
CA LEU A 106 2.59 -7.81 1.26
C LEU A 106 3.96 -8.44 1.01
N ALA A 107 4.53 -8.19 -0.15
CA ALA A 107 5.91 -8.56 -0.43
C ALA A 107 6.82 -7.36 -0.19
N VAL A 108 7.95 -7.59 0.47
CA VAL A 108 8.98 -6.58 0.72
C VAL A 108 10.35 -7.11 0.31
N ALA A 109 11.15 -6.26 -0.32
CA ALA A 109 12.51 -6.56 -0.71
C ALA A 109 13.49 -5.70 0.10
N PHE A 110 14.52 -6.35 0.63
CA PHE A 110 15.68 -5.73 1.26
C PHE A 110 16.88 -5.81 0.30
N VAL A 111 18.08 -5.46 0.76
CA VAL A 111 19.28 -5.42 -0.10
C VAL A 111 19.62 -6.81 -0.65
N SER A 112 19.40 -7.86 0.14
CA SER A 112 19.80 -9.24 -0.17
C SER A 112 18.73 -10.28 0.21
N GLU A 113 17.49 -9.86 0.45
CA GLU A 113 16.41 -10.80 0.75
C GLU A 113 15.06 -10.27 0.26
N THR A 114 14.11 -11.17 0.08
CA THR A 114 12.70 -10.86 -0.19
C THR A 114 11.85 -11.63 0.81
N LYS A 115 10.96 -10.92 1.51
CA LYS A 115 9.97 -11.52 2.40
C LYS A 115 8.58 -11.43 1.79
N LEU A 116 7.80 -12.48 1.99
CA LEU A 116 6.37 -12.50 1.64
C LEU A 116 5.57 -12.62 2.94
N MET A 117 4.70 -11.65 3.19
CA MET A 117 3.77 -11.68 4.31
C MET A 117 2.36 -11.89 3.81
N TYR A 118 1.58 -12.65 4.57
CA TYR A 118 0.16 -12.85 4.37
C TYR A 118 -0.62 -12.03 5.39
N LEU A 119 -1.67 -11.34 4.94
CA LEU A 119 -2.57 -10.59 5.80
C LEU A 119 -3.69 -11.53 6.29
N GLY A 120 -3.48 -12.13 7.45
CA GLY A 120 -4.39 -13.09 8.08
C GLY A 120 -4.86 -12.59 9.45
N GLY A 121 -6.16 -12.70 9.76
CA GLY A 121 -6.66 -12.37 11.11
C GLY A 121 -6.47 -10.91 11.55
N GLY A 122 -6.16 -9.99 10.63
CA GLY A 122 -5.87 -8.59 10.92
C GLY A 122 -4.39 -8.28 11.17
N GLU A 123 -3.51 -9.28 11.10
CA GLU A 123 -2.06 -9.13 11.28
C GLU A 123 -1.29 -9.62 10.06
N LEU A 124 -0.04 -9.15 9.92
CA LEU A 124 0.88 -9.61 8.90
C LEU A 124 1.69 -10.79 9.43
N GLU A 125 1.53 -11.95 8.79
CA GLU A 125 2.28 -13.16 9.12
C GLU A 125 3.36 -13.39 8.06
N ASP A 126 4.62 -13.55 8.46
CA ASP A 126 5.71 -13.89 7.55
C ASP A 126 5.58 -15.35 7.07
N ILE A 127 5.36 -15.52 5.76
CA ILE A 127 5.21 -16.81 5.09
C ILE A 127 6.33 -17.07 4.08
N SER A 128 7.49 -16.43 4.24
CA SER A 128 8.60 -16.49 3.28
C SER A 128 9.04 -17.93 2.99
N GLU A 129 9.13 -18.78 4.01
CA GLU A 129 9.49 -20.21 3.87
C GLU A 129 8.41 -21.03 3.13
N ALA A 130 7.16 -20.56 3.16
CA ALA A 130 6.02 -21.19 2.53
C ALA A 130 5.65 -20.53 1.17
N SER A 131 6.45 -19.58 0.70
CA SER A 131 6.15 -18.78 -0.50
C SER A 131 6.51 -19.47 -1.82
N GLY A 132 7.55 -20.33 -1.80
CA GLY A 132 8.17 -20.87 -3.00
C GLY A 132 9.13 -19.91 -3.72
N PHE A 133 9.32 -18.70 -3.20
CA PHE A 133 10.26 -17.70 -3.71
C PHE A 133 11.72 -18.04 -3.40
N ASP A 134 12.62 -17.41 -4.13
CA ASP A 134 14.04 -17.38 -3.78
C ASP A 134 14.24 -16.23 -2.76
N THR A 135 14.09 -16.54 -1.47
CA THR A 135 14.05 -15.54 -0.37
C THR A 135 15.39 -14.84 -0.13
N GLU A 136 16.51 -15.48 -0.44
CA GLU A 136 17.87 -14.90 -0.36
C GLU A 136 18.24 -14.03 -1.58
N GLU A 137 17.29 -13.79 -2.50
CA GLU A 137 17.48 -12.91 -3.65
C GLU A 137 16.59 -11.67 -3.49
N ARG A 138 17.14 -10.51 -3.86
CA ARG A 138 16.38 -9.27 -3.89
C ARG A 138 15.44 -9.25 -5.10
N ALA A 139 14.13 -9.16 -4.84
CA ALA A 139 13.14 -8.96 -5.90
C ALA A 139 13.27 -7.57 -6.55
N ILE A 140 13.16 -7.56 -7.88
CA ILE A 140 12.98 -6.38 -8.72
C ILE A 140 11.48 -6.10 -8.88
N VAL A 141 10.67 -7.16 -9.02
CA VAL A 141 9.21 -7.10 -9.10
C VAL A 141 8.64 -8.28 -8.35
N VAL A 142 7.58 -8.05 -7.58
CA VAL A 142 6.66 -9.09 -7.12
C VAL A 142 5.26 -8.71 -7.57
N GLY A 143 4.45 -9.68 -8.01
CA GLY A 143 3.08 -9.41 -8.42
C GLY A 143 2.21 -10.65 -8.46
N ALA A 144 0.89 -10.44 -8.55
CA ALA A 144 -0.06 -11.49 -8.84
C ALA A 144 -0.07 -11.80 -10.34
N VAL A 145 -0.40 -13.05 -10.68
CA VAL A 145 -0.80 -13.43 -12.03
C VAL A 145 -2.33 -13.53 -12.08
N HIS A 146 -2.92 -13.69 -13.26
CA HIS A 146 -4.38 -13.78 -13.36
C HIS A 146 -4.94 -15.07 -12.73
N MET A 147 -4.09 -16.08 -12.54
CA MET A 147 -4.46 -17.31 -11.84
C MET A 147 -4.51 -17.09 -10.32
N PRO A 148 -5.63 -17.39 -9.65
CA PRO A 148 -5.77 -17.25 -8.20
C PRO A 148 -4.64 -17.92 -7.41
N GLY A 149 -4.12 -17.25 -6.39
CA GLY A 149 -3.12 -17.77 -5.47
C GLY A 149 -1.70 -17.86 -6.04
N PHE A 150 -1.51 -17.73 -7.36
CA PHE A 150 -0.18 -17.72 -7.96
C PHE A 150 0.41 -16.31 -7.95
N LEU A 151 1.66 -16.24 -7.51
CA LEU A 151 2.47 -15.04 -7.46
C LEU A 151 3.71 -15.21 -8.35
N VAL A 152 4.27 -14.09 -8.80
CA VAL A 152 5.54 -14.04 -9.50
C VAL A 152 6.54 -13.19 -8.73
N GLN A 153 7.73 -13.72 -8.52
CA GLN A 153 8.91 -13.00 -8.04
C GLN A 153 9.92 -12.93 -9.18
N ILE A 154 10.38 -11.72 -9.50
CA ILE A 154 11.42 -11.51 -10.50
C ILE A 154 12.63 -10.92 -9.80
N HIS A 155 13.76 -11.62 -9.86
CA HIS A 155 15.05 -11.13 -9.36
C HIS A 155 16.10 -11.17 -10.47
N ARG A 156 17.35 -10.82 -10.16
CA ARG A 156 18.39 -10.63 -11.19
C ARG A 156 18.69 -11.88 -12.02
N ARG A 157 18.40 -13.07 -11.50
CA ARG A 157 18.79 -14.34 -12.13
C ARG A 157 17.61 -15.18 -12.60
N ALA A 158 16.40 -14.92 -12.13
CA ALA A 158 15.24 -15.74 -12.47
C ALA A 158 13.91 -14.98 -12.40
N VAL A 159 12.95 -15.53 -13.14
CA VAL A 159 11.51 -15.31 -12.93
C VAL A 159 10.98 -16.57 -12.24
N VAL A 160 10.48 -16.41 -11.02
CA VAL A 160 9.91 -17.47 -10.19
C VAL A 160 8.41 -17.29 -10.17
N VAL A 161 7.65 -18.30 -10.58
CA VAL A 161 6.19 -18.34 -10.43
C VAL A 161 5.90 -19.36 -9.34
N ALA A 162 5.22 -18.96 -8.29
CA ALA A 162 4.97 -19.80 -7.13
C ALA A 162 3.52 -19.68 -6.65
N HIS A 163 3.02 -20.75 -6.04
CA HIS A 163 1.76 -20.76 -5.29
C HIS A 163 2.09 -20.88 -3.80
N PRO A 164 2.09 -19.78 -3.05
CA PRO A 164 2.35 -19.80 -1.62
C PRO A 164 1.34 -20.67 -0.87
N ILE A 165 1.79 -21.27 0.23
CA ILE A 165 0.88 -21.92 1.17
C ILE A 165 0.43 -20.88 2.18
N VAL A 166 -0.85 -20.52 2.12
CA VAL A 166 -1.47 -19.69 3.15
C VAL A 166 -1.96 -20.58 4.30
N PRO A 167 -1.86 -20.12 5.57
CA PRO A 167 -2.21 -20.92 6.75
C PRO A 167 -3.64 -21.51 6.72
N ALA A 168 -4.54 -20.91 5.96
CA ALA A 168 -5.94 -21.33 5.85
C ALA A 168 -6.18 -22.48 4.85
N GLU A 169 -5.27 -22.77 3.91
CA GLU A 169 -5.63 -23.53 2.70
C GLU A 169 -4.90 -24.85 2.44
N SER A 170 -3.81 -25.24 3.12
CA SER A 170 -3.22 -26.59 2.89
C SER A 170 -2.03 -26.98 3.77
N VAL A 171 -1.77 -28.30 3.83
CA VAL A 171 -0.53 -28.93 4.30
C VAL A 171 0.25 -29.39 3.06
N GLY A 172 1.49 -28.94 2.87
CA GLY A 172 2.30 -29.30 1.71
C GLY A 172 3.60 -28.50 1.60
N ALA A 173 4.30 -28.63 0.47
CA ALA A 173 5.40 -27.75 0.09
C ALA A 173 4.91 -26.78 -1.01
N PRO A 174 5.41 -25.53 -1.06
CA PRO A 174 4.95 -24.57 -2.06
C PRO A 174 5.30 -25.05 -3.47
N GLU A 175 4.36 -24.88 -4.40
CA GLU A 175 4.60 -25.16 -5.82
C GLU A 175 5.34 -23.98 -6.44
N ALA A 176 6.44 -24.24 -7.15
CA ALA A 176 7.19 -23.18 -7.82
C ALA A 176 7.86 -23.65 -9.12
N THR A 177 7.79 -22.82 -10.16
CA THR A 177 8.50 -22.99 -11.44
C THR A 177 9.39 -21.78 -11.69
N ARG A 178 10.56 -22.01 -12.32
CA ARG A 178 11.57 -20.97 -12.53
C ARG A 178 12.02 -20.92 -13.99
N TRP A 179 11.97 -19.73 -14.57
CA TRP A 179 12.75 -19.41 -15.75
C TRP A 179 14.06 -18.75 -15.31
N ARG A 180 15.20 -19.26 -15.78
CA ARG A 180 16.52 -18.71 -15.42
C ARG A 180 17.09 -17.90 -16.57
N ALA A 181 17.67 -16.75 -16.25
CA ALA A 181 18.39 -15.95 -17.23
C ALA A 181 19.57 -16.76 -17.81
N PRO A 182 19.86 -16.63 -19.13
CA PRO A 182 21.02 -17.25 -19.74
C PRO A 182 22.34 -16.92 -19.02
N LEU A 183 23.33 -17.80 -19.14
CA LEU A 183 24.68 -17.58 -18.60
C LEU A 183 25.23 -16.21 -19.02
N ASN A 184 25.90 -15.54 -18.09
CA ASN A 184 26.49 -14.19 -18.26
C ASN A 184 25.48 -13.08 -18.57
N THR A 185 24.19 -13.29 -18.29
CA THR A 185 23.17 -12.25 -18.36
C THR A 185 22.48 -12.06 -17.01
N SER A 186 21.86 -10.90 -16.81
CA SER A 186 21.01 -10.62 -15.66
C SER A 186 19.77 -9.83 -16.07
N ILE A 187 18.69 -10.01 -15.33
CA ILE A 187 17.48 -9.20 -15.47
C ILE A 187 17.78 -7.81 -14.90
N ALA A 188 17.75 -6.80 -15.78
CA ALA A 188 18.03 -5.41 -15.43
C ALA A 188 16.75 -4.62 -15.12
N ALA A 189 15.65 -4.97 -15.80
CA ALA A 189 14.33 -4.40 -15.57
C ALA A 189 13.28 -5.47 -15.87
N ALA A 190 12.13 -5.37 -15.21
CA ALA A 190 11.03 -6.30 -15.40
C ALA A 190 9.68 -5.62 -15.17
N GLY A 191 8.62 -6.24 -15.68
CA GLY A 191 7.24 -5.88 -15.43
C GLY A 191 6.33 -7.08 -15.58
N VAL A 192 5.19 -7.03 -14.89
CA VAL A 192 4.17 -8.08 -14.90
C VAL A 192 2.86 -7.44 -15.30
N ILE A 193 2.17 -8.04 -16.28
CA ILE A 193 0.84 -7.61 -16.70
C ILE A 193 -0.03 -8.82 -17.03
N GLY A 194 -1.04 -9.06 -16.18
CA GLY A 194 -1.89 -10.24 -16.28
C GLY A 194 -1.07 -11.53 -16.23
N ASN A 195 -1.07 -12.30 -17.33
CA ASN A 195 -0.30 -13.55 -17.46
C ASN A 195 1.01 -13.37 -18.25
N PHE A 196 1.48 -12.14 -18.42
CA PHE A 196 2.71 -11.88 -19.14
C PHE A 196 3.77 -11.25 -18.24
N VAL A 197 4.99 -11.74 -18.40
CA VAL A 197 6.18 -11.18 -17.78
C VAL A 197 7.05 -10.60 -18.88
N VAL A 198 7.38 -9.32 -18.76
CA VAL A 198 8.33 -8.63 -19.65
C VAL A 198 9.62 -8.44 -18.89
N ILE A 199 10.75 -8.85 -19.47
CA ILE A 199 12.08 -8.69 -18.85
C ILE A 199 13.08 -8.14 -19.87
N ALA A 200 13.97 -7.28 -19.39
CA ALA A 200 15.11 -6.77 -20.14
C ALA A 200 16.40 -7.40 -19.59
N LEU A 201 17.20 -8.01 -20.46
CA LEU A 201 18.47 -8.64 -20.09
C LEU A 201 19.67 -7.74 -20.39
N SER A 202 20.56 -7.63 -19.41
CA SER A 202 21.88 -6.99 -19.55
C SER A 202 22.99 -8.06 -19.57
N PRO A 203 24.09 -7.88 -20.31
CA PRO A 203 24.41 -6.73 -21.18
C PRO A 203 23.86 -6.85 -22.61
N ILE A 204 23.14 -7.93 -22.94
CA ILE A 204 22.72 -8.21 -24.32
C ILE A 204 21.63 -7.28 -24.85
N ASN A 205 21.01 -6.45 -24.00
CA ASN A 205 19.97 -5.47 -24.33
C ASN A 205 18.77 -6.09 -25.06
N THR A 206 18.41 -7.33 -24.70
CA THR A 206 17.29 -8.06 -25.30
C THR A 206 16.08 -8.03 -24.39
N LEU A 207 14.91 -7.78 -24.97
CA LEU A 207 13.62 -7.88 -24.30
C LEU A 207 13.00 -9.26 -24.52
N TYR A 208 12.55 -9.92 -23.46
CA TYR A 208 11.76 -11.16 -23.53
C TYR A 208 10.35 -10.89 -23.03
N LEU A 209 9.39 -11.48 -23.72
CA LEU A 209 8.00 -11.60 -23.29
C LEU A 209 7.75 -13.07 -22.97
N LEU A 210 7.51 -13.38 -21.69
CA LEU A 210 7.20 -14.71 -21.21
C LEU A 210 5.69 -14.79 -20.96
N GLY A 211 5.02 -15.75 -21.61
CA GLY A 211 3.63 -16.08 -21.34
C GLY A 211 3.52 -17.13 -20.24
N LEU A 212 2.74 -16.83 -19.21
CA LEU A 212 2.43 -17.76 -18.13
C LEU A 212 1.21 -18.58 -18.54
N VAL A 213 1.42 -19.89 -18.64
CA VAL A 213 0.38 -20.85 -19.01
C VAL A 213 0.17 -21.84 -17.86
N PRO A 214 -1.08 -22.23 -17.58
CA PRO A 214 -1.34 -23.33 -16.67
C PRO A 214 -0.60 -24.58 -17.15
N GLY A 215 0.02 -25.31 -16.23
CA GLY A 215 0.58 -26.62 -16.56
C GLY A 215 -0.55 -27.55 -17.00
N THR A 216 -0.55 -27.97 -18.26
CA THR A 216 -1.35 -29.12 -18.68
C THR A 216 -0.69 -30.36 -18.09
N TYR A 217 -1.20 -30.86 -16.98
CA TYR A 217 -0.87 -32.21 -16.52
C TYR A 217 -1.30 -33.18 -17.63
N GLY A 218 -0.32 -33.86 -18.22
CA GLY A 218 -0.53 -35.05 -19.04
C GLY A 218 -0.59 -36.30 -18.17
#